data_AF-A0A842PCA4-F1
#
_entry.id   AF-A0A842PCA4-F1
#
_cell.length_a   1.000
_cell.length_b   1.000
_cell.length_c   1.000
_cell.angle_alpha   90.00
_cell.angle_beta   90.00
_cell.angle_gamma   90.00
#
_symmetry.space_group_name_H-M   'P 1'
#
loop_
_entity.id
_entity.type
_entity.pdbx_description
1 polymer ?
#
loop_
_entity_poly.entity_id
_entity_poly.type
_entity_poly.pdbx_seq_one_letter_code
_entity_poly.pdbx_strand_id
1 'polypeptide(L)'
;MSKIKDLPLEERPREKLLEYGADKLSDTELLAIILGTGVKGKSALDLADETLTKFGGFKGMSGRDFEDFKKIDGLNDAKLASISAMLEISSRIVRQVLKDYHII
;
A
#
# COMPACT_ATOMS: atom_id res chain seq x y z
N MET A 1 -11.51 -6.18 -16.77
CA MET A 1 -10.84 -5.41 -15.69
C MET A 1 -10.80 -3.96 -16.11
N SER A 2 -11.40 -3.05 -15.34
CA SER A 2 -11.31 -1.61 -15.59
C SER A 2 -9.92 -1.12 -15.28
N LYS A 3 -9.33 -0.30 -16.15
CA LYS A 3 -8.14 0.46 -15.79
C LYS A 3 -8.56 1.54 -14.81
N ILE A 4 -7.68 1.95 -13.91
CA ILE A 4 -7.97 3.07 -12.97
C ILE A 4 -8.37 4.35 -13.73
N LYS A 5 -7.83 4.54 -14.94
CA LYS A 5 -8.20 5.68 -15.82
C LYS A 5 -9.65 5.64 -16.31
N ASP A 6 -10.31 4.48 -16.23
CA ASP A 6 -11.69 4.30 -16.65
C ASP A 6 -12.67 4.60 -15.50
N LEU A 7 -12.17 4.78 -14.27
CA LEU A 7 -12.97 5.26 -13.14
C LEU A 7 -13.26 6.77 -13.27
N PRO A 8 -14.41 7.22 -12.75
CA PRO A 8 -14.65 8.64 -12.47
C PRO A 8 -13.45 9.27 -11.76
N LEU A 9 -13.17 10.54 -12.03
CA LEU A 9 -11.94 11.19 -11.55
C LEU A 9 -11.86 11.16 -10.03
N GLU A 10 -12.98 11.43 -9.37
CA GLU A 10 -13.21 11.41 -7.93
C GLU A 10 -13.08 10.02 -7.28
N GLU A 11 -13.16 8.94 -8.07
CA GLU A 11 -12.96 7.56 -7.61
C GLU A 11 -11.52 7.07 -7.84
N ARG A 12 -10.70 7.84 -8.57
CA ARG A 12 -9.29 7.47 -8.75
C ARG A 12 -8.53 7.72 -7.46
N PRO A 13 -7.71 6.78 -6.97
CA PRO A 13 -7.15 6.85 -5.62
C PRO A 13 -6.35 8.14 -5.34
N ARG A 14 -5.53 8.62 -6.29
CA ARG A 14 -4.67 9.79 -6.06
C ARG A 14 -5.50 11.07 -6.01
N GLU A 15 -6.45 11.18 -6.92
CA GLU A 15 -7.36 12.31 -7.02
C GLU A 15 -8.28 12.36 -5.81
N LYS A 16 -8.87 11.22 -5.43
CA LYS A 16 -9.66 11.06 -4.20
C LYS A 16 -8.86 11.44 -2.94
N LEU A 17 -7.58 11.04 -2.85
CA LEU A 17 -6.69 11.40 -1.76
C LEU A 17 -6.49 12.92 -1.66
N LEU A 18 -6.29 13.59 -2.80
CA LEU A 18 -6.07 15.03 -2.84
C LEU A 18 -7.35 15.84 -2.55
N GLU A 19 -8.51 15.32 -2.94
CA GLU A 19 -9.79 16.00 -2.77
C GLU A 19 -10.40 15.78 -1.38
N TYR A 20 -10.37 14.53 -0.88
CA TYR A 20 -11.13 14.13 0.31
C TYR A 20 -10.27 13.73 1.51
N GLY A 21 -8.96 13.55 1.32
CA GLY A 21 -8.03 13.15 2.38
C GLY A 21 -7.89 11.64 2.56
N ALA A 22 -6.83 11.23 3.27
CA ALA A 22 -6.43 9.83 3.41
C ALA A 22 -7.42 8.96 4.19
N ASP A 23 -8.20 9.55 5.10
CA ASP A 23 -9.21 8.85 5.91
C ASP A 23 -10.41 8.38 5.09
N LYS A 24 -10.56 8.86 3.85
CA LYS A 24 -11.62 8.43 2.91
C LYS A 24 -11.21 7.29 2.00
N LEU A 25 -9.96 6.85 2.08
CA LEU A 25 -9.43 5.76 1.27
C LEU A 25 -9.47 4.46 2.06
N SER A 26 -9.78 3.37 1.36
CA SER A 26 -9.54 2.02 1.83
C SER A 26 -8.04 1.70 1.87
N ASP A 27 -7.66 0.68 2.65
CA ASP A 27 -6.30 0.14 2.68
C ASP A 27 -5.80 -0.23 1.27
N THR A 28 -6.68 -0.81 0.44
CA THR A 28 -6.39 -1.16 -0.97
C THR A 28 -6.07 0.08 -1.79
N GLU A 29 -6.85 1.17 -1.66
CA GLU A 29 -6.58 2.43 -2.36
C GLU A 29 -5.26 3.06 -1.90
N LEU A 30 -5.01 3.07 -0.58
CA LEU A 30 -3.76 3.60 -0.01
C LEU A 30 -2.55 2.83 -0.54
N LEU A 31 -2.58 1.50 -0.52
CA LEU A 31 -1.48 0.70 -1.03
C LEU A 31 -1.34 0.85 -2.56
N ALA A 32 -2.44 0.95 -3.31
CA ALA A 32 -2.39 1.17 -4.75
C ALA A 32 -1.69 2.48 -5.13
N ILE A 33 -1.82 3.53 -4.32
CA ILE A 33 -1.10 4.79 -4.51
C ILE A 33 0.41 4.59 -4.36
N ILE A 34 0.84 3.85 -3.33
CA ILE A 34 2.25 3.52 -3.07
C ILE A 34 2.83 2.65 -4.19
N LEU A 35 2.07 1.66 -4.66
CA LEU A 35 2.46 0.80 -5.80
C LEU A 35 2.56 1.59 -7.12
N GLY A 36 1.76 2.65 -7.24
CA GLY A 36 1.78 3.65 -8.31
C GLY A 36 1.21 3.17 -9.65
N THR A 37 1.61 2.00 -10.12
CA THR A 37 1.12 1.41 -11.38
C THR A 37 0.81 -0.07 -11.23
N GLY A 38 -0.16 -0.53 -12.03
CA GLY A 38 -0.47 -1.95 -12.16
C GLY A 38 0.61 -2.72 -12.94
N VAL A 39 0.27 -3.92 -13.35
CA VAL A 39 1.05 -4.74 -14.28
C VAL A 39 0.16 -5.25 -15.41
N LYS A 40 0.72 -5.97 -16.38
CA LYS A 40 -0.09 -6.52 -17.48
C LYS A 40 -1.17 -7.43 -16.89
N GLY A 41 -2.44 -7.08 -17.11
CA GLY A 41 -3.57 -7.85 -16.64
C GLY A 41 -3.98 -7.63 -15.18
N LYS A 42 -3.39 -6.67 -14.44
CA LYS A 42 -3.82 -6.26 -13.10
C LYS A 42 -3.64 -4.75 -12.91
N SER A 43 -4.66 -4.05 -12.46
CA SER A 43 -4.53 -2.65 -12.06
C SER A 43 -3.71 -2.51 -10.76
N ALA A 44 -3.34 -1.28 -10.39
CA ALA A 44 -2.67 -1.06 -9.10
C ALA A 44 -3.57 -1.42 -7.91
N LEU A 45 -4.90 -1.25 -8.07
CA LEU A 45 -5.90 -1.66 -7.08
C LEU A 45 -5.94 -3.18 -6.95
N ASP A 46 -5.98 -3.91 -8.08
CA ASP A 46 -5.98 -5.38 -8.04
C ASP A 46 -4.71 -5.94 -7.38
N LEU A 47 -3.55 -5.35 -7.71
CA LEU A 47 -2.27 -5.76 -7.12
C LEU A 47 -2.20 -5.42 -5.62
N ALA A 48 -2.74 -4.28 -5.20
CA ALA A 48 -2.82 -3.90 -3.80
C ALA A 48 -3.74 -4.85 -3.01
N ASP A 49 -4.91 -5.16 -3.56
CA ASP A 49 -5.90 -6.04 -2.93
C ASP A 49 -5.36 -7.46 -2.76
N GLU A 50 -4.74 -8.02 -3.80
CA GLU A 50 -4.06 -9.33 -3.74
C GLU A 50 -2.95 -9.33 -2.67
N THR A 51 -2.17 -8.25 -2.60
CA THR A 51 -1.10 -8.11 -1.61
C THR A 51 -1.66 -8.11 -0.19
N LEU A 52 -2.64 -7.26 0.09
CA LEU A 52 -3.26 -7.17 1.41
C LEU A 52 -3.94 -8.48 1.80
N THR A 53 -4.66 -9.11 0.87
CA THR A 53 -5.31 -10.40 1.10
C THR A 53 -4.31 -11.49 1.45
N LYS A 54 -3.20 -11.58 0.70
CA LYS A 54 -2.15 -12.58 0.94
C LYS A 54 -1.53 -12.47 2.33
N PHE A 55 -1.33 -11.24 2.79
CA PHE A 55 -0.66 -10.97 4.07
C PHE A 55 -1.62 -10.76 5.24
N GLY A 56 -2.93 -10.64 5.01
CA GLY A 56 -3.91 -10.34 6.05
C GLY A 56 -3.86 -8.88 6.52
N GLY A 57 -3.65 -7.94 5.58
CA GLY A 57 -3.57 -6.50 5.82
C GLY A 57 -2.17 -5.99 6.20
N PHE A 58 -2.05 -4.68 6.48
CA PHE A 58 -0.77 -4.02 6.74
C PHE A 58 0.02 -4.62 7.91
N LYS A 59 -0.68 -5.05 8.97
CA LYS A 59 -0.05 -5.69 10.12
C LYS A 59 0.69 -6.97 9.72
N GLY A 60 0.08 -7.81 8.87
CA GLY A 60 0.69 -9.06 8.44
C GLY A 60 1.76 -8.92 7.36
N MET A 61 1.85 -7.74 6.72
CA MET A 61 2.97 -7.33 5.88
C MET A 61 4.19 -6.92 6.71
N SER A 62 3.97 -6.37 7.92
CA SER A 62 5.06 -5.96 8.81
C SER A 62 5.89 -7.17 9.26
N GLY A 63 7.21 -7.07 9.15
CA GLY A 63 8.14 -8.12 9.56
C GLY A 63 8.23 -9.33 8.62
N ARG A 64 7.69 -9.23 7.40
CA ARG A 64 7.84 -10.25 6.36
C ARG A 64 9.10 -10.05 5.53
N ASP A 65 9.72 -11.15 5.12
CA ASP A 65 10.89 -11.13 4.26
C ASP A 65 10.51 -10.77 2.82
N PHE A 66 11.43 -10.12 2.11
CA PHE A 66 11.27 -9.74 0.70
C PHE A 66 10.89 -10.92 -0.20
N GLU A 67 11.39 -12.12 0.12
CA GLU A 67 11.11 -13.35 -0.64
C GLU A 67 9.63 -13.76 -0.58
N ASP A 68 8.90 -13.39 0.47
CA ASP A 68 7.46 -13.64 0.53
C ASP A 68 6.67 -12.71 -0.41
N PHE A 69 7.10 -11.45 -0.53
CA PHE A 69 6.47 -10.49 -1.44
C PHE A 69 6.77 -10.83 -2.90
N LYS A 70 7.97 -11.30 -3.23
CA LYS A 70 8.34 -11.74 -4.59
C LYS A 70 7.46 -12.88 -5.13
N LYS A 71 6.74 -13.60 -4.26
CA LYS A 71 5.74 -14.61 -4.66
C LYS A 71 4.46 -13.99 -5.24
N ILE A 72 4.31 -12.67 -5.26
CA ILE A 72 3.20 -11.96 -5.91
C ILE A 72 3.69 -11.44 -7.26
N ASP A 73 3.08 -11.92 -8.33
CA ASP A 73 3.42 -11.47 -9.68
C ASP A 73 3.08 -9.98 -9.85
N GLY A 74 4.10 -9.19 -10.22
CA GLY A 74 4.00 -7.76 -10.43
C GLY A 74 4.55 -6.86 -9.31
N LEU A 75 5.05 -7.43 -8.21
CA LEU A 75 5.86 -6.72 -7.21
C LEU A 75 7.36 -6.77 -7.57
N ASN A 76 7.79 -5.85 -8.42
CA ASN A 76 9.21 -5.67 -8.73
C ASN A 76 9.98 -4.95 -7.62
N ASP A 77 11.31 -4.91 -7.71
CA ASP A 77 12.18 -4.33 -6.70
C ASP A 77 11.82 -2.86 -6.35
N ALA A 78 11.36 -2.06 -7.32
CA ALA A 78 10.95 -0.68 -7.06
C ALA A 78 9.69 -0.59 -6.17
N LYS A 79 8.69 -1.45 -6.42
CA LYS A 79 7.48 -1.55 -5.60
C LYS A 79 7.79 -2.11 -4.21
N LEU A 80 8.66 -3.13 -4.14
CA LEU A 80 9.11 -3.69 -2.87
C LEU A 80 9.85 -2.66 -2.02
N ALA A 81 10.78 -1.92 -2.61
CA ALA A 81 11.48 -0.83 -1.92
C ALA A 81 10.52 0.22 -1.37
N SER A 82 9.49 0.57 -2.15
CA SER A 82 8.46 1.54 -1.73
C SER A 82 7.63 1.03 -0.55
N ILE A 83 7.19 -0.23 -0.59
CA ILE A 83 6.47 -0.89 0.53
C ILE A 83 7.34 -0.91 1.78
N SER A 84 8.59 -1.36 1.66
CA SER A 84 9.50 -1.47 2.80
C SER A 84 9.82 -0.12 3.42
N ALA A 85 10.04 0.91 2.61
CA ALA A 85 10.22 2.26 3.10
C ALA A 85 8.98 2.77 3.86
N MET A 86 7.78 2.57 3.31
CA MET A 86 6.52 2.95 3.96
C MET A 86 6.34 2.25 5.32
N LEU A 87 6.55 0.93 5.39
CA LEU A 87 6.40 0.15 6.62
C LEU A 87 7.44 0.57 7.69
N GLU A 88 8.69 0.79 7.29
CA GLU A 88 9.75 1.22 8.20
C GLU A 88 9.49 2.63 8.74
N ILE A 89 9.07 3.57 7.89
CA ILE A 89 8.66 4.93 8.33
C ILE A 89 7.52 4.82 9.35
N SER A 90 6.50 4.02 9.07
CA SER A 90 5.36 3.81 9.97
C SER A 90 5.81 3.23 11.32
N SER A 91 6.69 2.23 11.31
CA SER A 91 7.29 1.64 12.50
C SER A 91 8.08 2.67 13.32
N ARG A 92 8.87 3.52 12.67
CA ARG A 92 9.65 4.58 13.35
C ARG A 92 8.75 5.63 14.01
N ILE A 93 7.70 6.08 13.31
CA ILE A 93 6.73 7.02 13.87
C ILE A 93 6.08 6.44 15.12
N VAL A 94 5.59 5.19 15.04
CA VAL A 94 4.98 4.51 16.20
C VAL A 94 5.98 4.39 17.35
N ARG A 95 7.22 3.98 17.09
CA ARG A 95 8.27 3.88 18.11
C ARG A 95 8.59 5.22 18.77
N GLN A 96 8.60 6.32 18.00
CA GLN A 96 8.83 7.66 18.55
C GLN A 96 7.67 8.07 19.46
N VAL A 97 6.43 7.93 18.98
CA VAL A 97 5.22 8.23 19.75
C VAL A 97 5.19 7.46 21.07
N LEU A 98 5.49 6.15 21.05
CA LEU A 98 5.49 5.33 22.26
C LEU A 98 6.57 5.76 23.27
N LYS A 99 7.73 6.23 22.79
CA LYS A 99 8.79 6.79 23.66
C LYS A 99 8.37 8.11 24.27
N ASP A 100 7.74 9.00 23.50
CA ASP A 100 7.28 10.30 23.99
C ASP A 100 6.25 10.15 25.12
N TYR A 101 5.40 9.13 25.02
CA TYR A 101 4.44 8.76 26.07
C TYR A 101 5.03 7.87 27.19
N HIS A 102 6.34 7.58 27.18
CA HIS A 102 7.02 6.74 28.16
C HIS A 102 6.41 5.33 28.32
N ILE A 103 5.86 4.78 27.23
CA ILE A 103 5.29 3.42 27.20
C ILE A 103 6.40 2.38 27.00
N ILE A 104 7.46 2.74 26.27
CA ILE A 104 8.68 1.95 26.04
C ILE A 104 9.94 2.80 26.20
#